data_AF-A0A9D1LG26-F1
#
_entry.id   AF-A0A9D1LG26-F1
#
_cell.length_a   1.000
_cell.length_b   1.000
_cell.length_c   1.000
_cell.angle_alpha   90.00
_cell.angle_beta   90.00
_cell.angle_gamma   90.00
#
_symmetry.space_group_name_H-M   'P 1'
#
loop_
_entity.id
_entity.type
_entity.pdbx_description
1 polymer ?
#
loop_
_entity_poly.entity_id
_entity_poly.type
_entity_poly.pdbx_seq_one_letter_code
_entity_poly.pdbx_strand_id
1 'polypeptide(L)'
;MKESKWMALPVSLMLLAAGCFATLATGCSSDDKDAAAKEKKEKKEQQQAEEKMAEIYNGAYELYPTTNLWTFIKLDTRNGRMWLVQYSIESDEYRFEVPLNREQLASGNDQMAGRFALYPTENMWNFILLDRNDGRTWQVQWSQEPEHQMIVPINFHAD
;
A
#
# COMPACT_ATOMS: atom_id res chain seq x y z
N MET A 1 -12.79 -13.82 -37.22
CA MET A 1 -11.44 -13.78 -37.85
C MET A 1 -10.71 -12.60 -37.24
N LYS A 2 -9.63 -12.70 -36.46
CA LYS A 2 -8.68 -13.78 -36.18
C LYS A 2 -8.40 -13.81 -34.67
N GLU A 3 -8.26 -15.02 -34.14
CA GLU A 3 -7.61 -15.32 -32.86
C GLU A 3 -6.14 -14.86 -32.88
N SER A 4 -5.63 -14.32 -31.77
CA SER A 4 -4.21 -14.45 -31.43
C SER A 4 -3.95 -14.25 -29.94
N LYS A 5 -4.17 -15.35 -29.23
CA LYS A 5 -3.43 -15.89 -28.07
C LYS A 5 -1.98 -15.39 -27.95
N TRP A 6 -1.63 -14.81 -26.80
CA TRP A 6 -0.27 -14.76 -26.22
C TRP A 6 -0.45 -15.05 -24.72
N MET A 7 -0.39 -16.32 -24.31
CA MET A 7 0.81 -17.01 -23.78
C MET A 7 1.48 -16.25 -22.63
N ALA A 8 1.12 -16.70 -21.43
CA ALA A 8 1.87 -16.54 -20.21
C ALA A 8 3.22 -17.28 -20.25
N LEU A 9 4.05 -16.94 -19.25
CA LEU A 9 5.11 -17.70 -18.56
C LEU A 9 6.54 -17.15 -18.76
N PRO A 10 7.48 -17.38 -17.81
CA PRO A 10 7.33 -17.64 -16.37
C PRO A 10 8.34 -16.87 -15.47
N VAL A 11 7.98 -16.61 -14.21
CA VAL A 11 8.97 -16.44 -13.14
C VAL A 11 9.34 -17.84 -12.66
N SER A 12 10.35 -18.45 -13.28
CA SER A 12 10.95 -19.68 -12.79
C SER A 12 12.45 -19.63 -13.04
N LEU A 13 13.18 -19.28 -11.99
CA LEU A 13 14.22 -20.14 -11.43
C LEU A 13 15.02 -20.94 -12.47
N MET A 14 16.08 -20.33 -13.02
CA MET A 14 17.18 -21.09 -13.63
C MET A 14 18.03 -21.68 -12.49
N LEU A 15 17.72 -22.91 -12.08
CA LEU A 15 18.64 -23.80 -11.36
C LEU A 15 19.07 -24.88 -12.35
N LEU A 16 20.30 -24.78 -12.84
CA LEU A 16 20.95 -25.78 -13.67
C LEU A 16 21.34 -26.97 -12.79
N ALA A 17 20.77 -28.14 -13.09
CA ALA A 17 21.24 -29.44 -12.63
C ALA A 17 21.95 -30.18 -13.76
N ALA A 18 23.22 -30.54 -13.56
CA ALA A 18 23.99 -31.61 -14.22
C ALA A 18 25.35 -31.70 -13.52
N GLY A 19 25.92 -32.81 -13.04
CA GLY A 19 25.55 -34.22 -12.96
C GLY A 19 26.81 -35.03 -12.55
N CYS A 20 26.64 -35.99 -11.62
CA CYS A 20 27.44 -37.19 -11.28
C CYS A 20 28.98 -37.22 -11.34
N PHE A 21 29.62 -37.62 -10.23
CA PHE A 21 30.63 -38.71 -10.21
C PHE A 21 30.66 -39.38 -8.83
N ALA A 22 30.63 -40.71 -8.80
CA ALA A 22 30.58 -41.51 -7.58
C ALA A 22 31.99 -41.80 -7.02
N THR A 23 32.18 -41.64 -5.71
CA THR A 23 33.25 -42.27 -4.93
C THR A 23 32.76 -42.63 -3.53
N LEU A 24 33.14 -43.83 -3.08
CA LEU A 24 32.88 -44.43 -1.77
C LEU A 24 33.62 -43.71 -0.63
N ALA A 25 33.12 -43.97 0.59
CA ALA A 25 33.74 -43.77 1.91
C ALA A 25 33.44 -42.46 2.66
N THR A 26 32.67 -42.62 3.75
CA THR A 26 32.76 -41.91 5.05
C THR A 26 33.14 -40.44 5.05
N GLY A 27 32.12 -39.60 5.25
CA GLY A 27 32.30 -38.23 5.73
C GLY A 27 31.11 -37.39 5.30
N CYS A 28 30.17 -37.14 6.20
CA CYS A 28 29.18 -36.09 5.99
C CYS A 28 29.97 -34.77 6.03
N SER A 29 30.38 -34.25 4.87
CA SER A 29 31.08 -32.97 4.77
C SER A 29 30.24 -31.89 5.45
N SER A 30 30.85 -31.12 6.34
CA SER A 30 30.23 -29.97 7.00
C SER A 30 29.63 -28.99 5.99
N ASP A 31 30.26 -28.88 4.81
CA ASP A 31 29.98 -27.84 3.83
C ASP A 31 28.61 -28.00 3.14
N ASP A 32 28.13 -29.24 2.95
CA ASP A 32 26.80 -29.52 2.37
C ASP A 32 25.66 -29.22 3.34
N LYS A 33 25.90 -29.42 4.65
CA LYS A 33 24.93 -29.08 5.70
C LYS A 33 24.79 -27.58 5.88
N ASP A 34 25.90 -26.86 5.74
CA ASP A 34 25.94 -25.41 5.87
C ASP A 34 25.27 -24.72 4.66
N ALA A 35 25.40 -25.26 3.45
CA ALA A 35 24.67 -24.79 2.27
C ALA A 35 23.14 -24.99 2.41
N ALA A 36 22.71 -26.16 2.87
CA ALA A 36 21.28 -26.43 3.10
C ALA A 36 20.69 -25.59 4.25
N ALA A 37 21.49 -25.29 5.28
CA ALA A 37 21.09 -24.40 6.38
C ALA A 37 20.96 -22.94 5.91
N LYS A 38 21.88 -22.48 5.06
CA LYS A 38 21.84 -21.15 4.45
C LYS A 38 20.62 -20.98 3.54
N GLU A 39 20.34 -21.96 2.67
CA GLU A 39 19.17 -21.94 1.79
C GLU A 39 17.85 -21.91 2.58
N LYS A 40 17.77 -22.69 3.67
CA LYS A 40 16.59 -22.66 4.57
C LYS A 40 16.41 -21.32 5.27
N LYS A 41 17.50 -20.65 5.66
CA LYS A 41 17.46 -19.33 6.29
C LYS A 41 16.97 -18.27 5.30
N GLU A 42 17.52 -18.24 4.09
CA GLU A 42 17.14 -17.29 3.04
C GLU A 42 15.66 -17.44 2.65
N LYS A 43 15.18 -18.68 2.47
CA LYS A 43 13.76 -18.95 2.21
C LYS A 43 12.84 -18.48 3.34
N LYS A 44 13.26 -18.66 4.60
CA LYS A 44 12.50 -18.19 5.76
C LYS A 44 12.43 -16.67 5.82
N GLU A 45 13.53 -15.98 5.56
CA GLU A 45 13.58 -14.51 5.52
C GLU A 45 12.73 -13.94 4.38
N GLN A 46 12.75 -14.57 3.20
CA GLN A 46 11.89 -14.21 2.07
C GLN A 46 10.41 -14.37 2.40
N GLN A 47 10.03 -15.53 2.96
CA GLN A 47 8.64 -15.78 3.35
C GLN A 47 8.15 -14.77 4.39
N GLN A 48 8.98 -14.46 5.40
CA GLN A 48 8.65 -13.45 6.41
C GLN A 48 8.51 -12.05 5.82
N ALA A 49 9.32 -11.70 4.81
CA ALA A 49 9.20 -10.42 4.12
C ALA A 49 7.92 -10.34 3.28
N GLU A 50 7.54 -11.41 2.59
CA GLU A 50 6.29 -11.50 1.83
C GLU A 50 5.06 -11.41 2.74
N GLU A 51 5.06 -12.14 3.87
CA GLU A 51 3.98 -12.07 4.87
C GLU A 51 3.87 -10.67 5.46
N LYS A 52 4.99 -10.03 5.81
CA LYS A 52 5.02 -8.65 6.31
C LYS A 52 4.53 -7.65 5.26
N MET A 53 4.88 -7.85 3.98
CA MET A 53 4.35 -7.01 2.90
C MET A 53 2.84 -7.23 2.72
N ALA A 54 2.37 -8.48 2.76
CA ALA A 54 0.94 -8.76 2.69
C ALA A 54 0.18 -8.06 3.84
N GLU A 55 0.72 -8.07 5.05
CA GLU A 55 0.14 -7.36 6.20
C GLU A 55 0.09 -5.84 5.99
N ILE A 56 1.16 -5.23 5.45
CA ILE A 56 1.20 -3.79 5.17
C ILE A 56 0.19 -3.39 4.08
N TYR A 57 -0.07 -4.23 3.09
CA TYR A 57 -0.89 -3.87 1.92
C TYR A 57 -2.34 -4.36 2.00
N ASN A 58 -2.66 -5.31 2.88
CA ASN A 58 -4.01 -5.84 3.03
C ASN A 58 -4.97 -4.78 3.57
N GLY A 59 -5.98 -4.41 2.79
CA GLY A 59 -6.97 -3.40 3.19
C GLY A 59 -6.40 -1.99 3.37
N ALA A 60 -5.28 -1.67 2.72
CA ALA A 60 -4.59 -0.38 2.90
C ALA A 60 -5.39 0.85 2.45
N TYR A 61 -6.42 0.66 1.62
CA TYR A 61 -7.23 1.75 1.08
C TYR A 61 -8.65 1.71 1.62
N GLU A 62 -9.12 2.85 2.07
CA GLU A 62 -10.50 3.07 2.51
C GLU A 62 -11.14 4.19 1.68
N LEU A 63 -12.46 4.12 1.49
CA LEU A 63 -13.23 5.09 0.70
C LEU A 63 -14.29 5.74 1.58
N TYR A 64 -14.31 7.06 1.63
CA TYR A 64 -15.17 7.86 2.48
C TYR A 64 -16.13 8.69 1.62
N PRO A 65 -17.46 8.58 1.82
CA PRO A 65 -18.41 9.40 1.10
C PRO A 65 -18.31 10.87 1.53
N THR A 66 -18.52 11.78 0.60
CA THR A 66 -18.80 13.19 0.91
C THR A 66 -20.32 13.43 0.87
N THR A 67 -20.77 14.62 1.27
CA THR A 67 -22.17 15.01 1.08
C THR A 67 -22.52 15.18 -0.41
N ASN A 68 -21.54 15.40 -1.28
CA ASN A 68 -21.75 15.33 -2.72
C ASN A 68 -21.82 13.86 -3.15
N LEU A 69 -22.99 13.45 -3.66
CA LEU A 69 -23.29 12.06 -4.03
C LEU A 69 -22.36 11.46 -5.09
N TRP A 70 -21.65 12.30 -5.84
CA TRP A 70 -20.74 11.87 -6.91
C TRP A 70 -19.29 11.76 -6.44
N THR A 71 -18.96 12.32 -5.28
CA THR A 71 -17.58 12.53 -4.83
C THR A 71 -17.29 11.77 -3.54
N PHE A 72 -16.15 11.08 -3.53
CA PHE A 72 -15.60 10.37 -2.40
C PHE A 72 -14.17 10.84 -2.13
N ILE A 73 -13.69 10.61 -0.91
CA ILE A 73 -12.27 10.69 -0.56
C ILE A 73 -11.74 9.27 -0.41
N LYS A 74 -10.77 8.89 -1.24
CA LYS A 74 -9.99 7.67 -1.07
C LYS A 74 -8.80 7.98 -0.18
N LEU A 75 -8.59 7.19 0.87
CA LEU A 75 -7.47 7.30 1.81
C LEU A 75 -6.55 6.09 1.69
N ASP A 76 -5.25 6.32 1.52
CA ASP A 76 -4.20 5.35 1.82
C ASP A 76 -3.93 5.38 3.33
N THR A 77 -4.51 4.43 4.06
CA THR A 77 -4.45 4.35 5.52
C THR A 77 -3.05 4.13 6.05
N ARG A 78 -2.07 3.77 5.19
CA ARG A 78 -0.68 3.55 5.61
C ARG A 78 0.10 4.83 5.77
N ASN A 79 -0.16 5.79 4.89
CA ASN A 79 0.70 6.95 4.70
C ASN A 79 -0.05 8.29 4.65
N GLY A 80 -1.38 8.28 4.69
CA GLY A 80 -2.18 9.50 4.76
C GLY A 80 -2.32 10.22 3.42
N ARG A 81 -1.94 9.61 2.28
CA ARG A 81 -2.29 10.15 0.97
C ARG A 81 -3.77 9.98 0.71
N MET A 82 -4.35 11.01 0.11
CA MET A 82 -5.77 11.08 -0.19
C MET A 82 -5.98 11.51 -1.64
N TRP A 83 -7.10 11.06 -2.21
CA TRP A 83 -7.55 11.43 -3.54
C TRP A 83 -9.04 11.74 -3.51
N LEU A 84 -9.45 12.71 -4.31
CA LEU A 84 -10.86 12.83 -4.68
C LEU A 84 -11.16 11.82 -5.78
N VAL A 85 -12.17 11.01 -5.55
CA VAL A 85 -12.69 10.04 -6.51
C VAL A 85 -14.08 10.50 -6.90
N GLN A 86 -14.27 10.78 -8.19
CA GLN A 86 -15.57 11.14 -8.74
C GLN A 86 -16.02 10.10 -9.76
N TYR A 87 -17.29 9.68 -9.66
CA TYR A 87 -17.93 8.87 -10.68
C TYR A 87 -19.04 9.67 -11.37
N SER A 88 -19.42 9.24 -12.56
CA SER A 88 -20.48 9.84 -13.36
C SER A 88 -21.19 8.79 -14.22
N ILE A 89 -22.45 9.03 -14.52
CA ILE A 89 -23.24 8.22 -15.47
C ILE A 89 -23.29 8.85 -16.87
N GLU A 90 -22.87 10.11 -17.01
CA GLU A 90 -23.02 10.88 -18.24
C GLU A 90 -21.89 10.59 -19.24
N SER A 91 -20.64 10.70 -18.80
CA SER A 91 -19.47 10.46 -19.65
C SER A 91 -18.24 10.07 -18.83
N ASP A 92 -17.23 9.51 -19.53
CA ASP A 92 -15.92 9.20 -18.93
C ASP A 92 -15.13 10.46 -18.55
N GLU A 93 -15.42 11.61 -19.15
CA GLU A 93 -14.73 12.88 -18.86
C GLU A 93 -14.98 13.38 -17.43
N TYR A 94 -16.13 13.00 -16.84
CA TYR A 94 -16.50 13.33 -15.46
C TYR A 94 -16.13 12.24 -14.44
N ARG A 95 -15.43 11.18 -14.87
CA ARG A 95 -14.89 10.12 -14.01
C ARG A 95 -13.41 10.35 -13.83
N PHE A 96 -13.01 10.71 -12.62
CA PHE A 96 -11.60 10.99 -12.35
C PHE A 96 -11.21 10.66 -10.92
N GLU A 97 -9.91 10.48 -10.77
CA GLU A 97 -9.24 10.43 -9.49
C GLU A 97 -8.12 11.48 -9.48
N VAL A 98 -8.15 12.41 -8.54
CA VAL A 98 -7.13 13.47 -8.42
C VAL A 98 -6.56 13.52 -7.00
N PRO A 99 -5.24 13.68 -6.82
CA PRO A 99 -4.65 13.78 -5.49
C PRO A 99 -5.18 14.98 -4.71
N LEU A 100 -5.59 14.77 -3.47
CA LEU A 100 -5.94 15.83 -2.51
C LEU A 100 -4.70 16.34 -1.77
N ASN A 101 -3.75 15.45 -1.49
CA ASN A 101 -2.36 15.77 -1.14
C ASN A 101 -1.38 14.98 -2.00
N ARG A 102 -0.25 15.62 -2.32
CA ARG A 102 0.89 14.97 -2.97
C ARG A 102 1.82 14.31 -1.97
N GLU A 103 2.04 14.98 -0.84
CA GLU A 103 2.95 14.53 0.20
C GLU A 103 2.30 13.49 1.12
N GLN A 104 3.07 12.44 1.43
CA GLN A 104 2.70 11.46 2.46
C GLN A 104 2.97 12.00 3.86
N LEU A 105 2.11 11.63 4.81
CA LEU A 105 2.20 12.00 6.22
C LEU A 105 3.03 10.99 7.04
N ALA A 106 3.24 9.77 6.54
CA ALA A 106 4.13 8.76 7.11
C ALA A 106 4.98 8.09 6.02
N SER A 107 6.23 7.69 6.33
CA SER A 107 7.18 7.14 5.35
C SER A 107 8.04 6.01 5.91
N GLY A 108 8.63 5.20 5.02
CA GLY A 108 9.47 4.06 5.44
C GLY A 108 8.73 3.10 6.37
N ASN A 109 9.34 2.82 7.53
CA ASN A 109 8.80 1.89 8.53
C ASN A 109 7.57 2.41 9.28
N ASP A 110 7.25 3.70 9.14
CA ASP A 110 6.07 4.32 9.74
C ASP A 110 4.78 4.03 8.96
N GLN A 111 4.90 3.43 7.76
CA GLN A 111 3.76 3.05 6.95
C GLN A 111 3.16 1.73 7.43
N MET A 112 1.91 1.79 7.91
CA MET A 112 1.21 0.65 8.46
C MET A 112 -0.28 0.73 8.13
N ALA A 113 -0.86 -0.32 7.55
CA ALA A 113 -2.29 -0.33 7.23
C ALA A 113 -3.13 0.00 8.47
N GLY A 114 -4.14 0.83 8.28
CA GLY A 114 -5.00 1.29 9.37
C GLY A 114 -4.39 2.36 10.29
N ARG A 115 -3.19 2.90 9.99
CA ARG A 115 -2.63 4.03 10.77
C ARG A 115 -3.52 5.27 10.68
N PHE A 116 -3.93 5.67 9.49
CA PHE A 116 -4.77 6.85 9.31
C PHE A 116 -6.26 6.48 9.25
N ALA A 117 -7.11 7.33 9.81
CA ALA A 117 -8.57 7.28 9.68
C ALA A 117 -9.12 8.66 9.35
N LEU A 118 -10.16 8.71 8.52
CA LEU A 118 -10.84 9.96 8.15
C LEU A 118 -12.23 10.00 8.79
N TYR A 119 -12.60 11.15 9.34
CA TYR A 119 -13.89 11.35 10.02
C TYR A 119 -14.66 12.50 9.39
N PRO A 120 -15.92 12.30 8.98
CA PRO A 120 -16.73 13.39 8.44
C PRO A 120 -17.07 14.41 9.53
N THR A 121 -17.26 15.66 9.11
CA THR A 121 -17.86 16.70 9.97
C THR A 121 -19.24 17.07 9.46
N GLU A 122 -19.98 17.89 10.22
CA GLU A 122 -21.26 18.46 9.74
C GLU A 122 -21.06 19.44 8.58
N ASN A 123 -19.86 20.02 8.45
CA ASN A 123 -19.51 20.84 7.30
C ASN A 123 -19.12 19.92 6.13
N MET A 124 -19.93 19.94 5.06
CA MET A 124 -19.76 19.05 3.90
C MET A 124 -18.38 19.09 3.23
N TRP A 125 -17.63 20.18 3.40
CA TRP A 125 -16.31 20.37 2.82
C TRP A 125 -15.18 19.84 3.70
N ASN A 126 -15.43 19.58 4.98
CA ASN A 126 -14.39 19.34 5.97
C ASN A 126 -14.49 17.94 6.59
N PHE A 127 -13.33 17.33 6.78
CA PHE A 127 -13.09 16.08 7.48
C PHE A 127 -11.97 16.29 8.51
N ILE A 128 -11.90 15.39 9.50
CA ILE A 128 -10.77 15.27 10.40
C ILE A 128 -10.00 14.00 10.07
N LEU A 129 -8.72 14.14 9.72
CA LEU A 129 -7.82 13.01 9.61
C LEU A 129 -7.17 12.77 10.97
N LEU A 130 -7.17 11.53 11.43
CA LEU A 130 -6.51 11.08 12.65
C LEU A 130 -5.37 10.13 12.30
N ASP A 131 -4.18 10.40 12.82
CA ASP A 131 -3.12 9.39 12.96
C ASP A 131 -3.40 8.57 14.22
N ARG A 132 -3.86 7.34 14.04
CA ARG A 132 -4.20 6.41 15.13
C ARG A 132 -2.97 5.94 15.91
N ASN A 133 -1.75 6.14 15.38
CA ASN A 133 -0.53 5.72 16.06
C ASN A 133 -0.04 6.77 17.06
N ASP A 134 -0.08 8.06 16.71
CA ASP A 134 0.49 9.13 17.53
C ASP A 134 -0.48 10.24 17.95
N GLY A 135 -1.74 10.17 17.50
CA GLY A 135 -2.82 11.06 17.91
C GLY A 135 -2.84 12.42 17.22
N ARG A 136 -1.92 12.70 16.29
CA ARG A 136 -1.96 13.94 15.50
C ARG A 136 -3.21 13.97 14.64
N THR A 137 -3.74 15.17 14.45
CA THR A 137 -4.92 15.39 13.63
C THR A 137 -4.69 16.48 12.59
N TRP A 138 -5.41 16.38 11.48
CA TRP A 138 -5.41 17.38 10.43
C TRP A 138 -6.85 17.73 10.07
N GLN A 139 -7.09 19.01 9.80
CA GLN A 139 -8.26 19.43 9.08
C GLN A 139 -8.03 19.13 7.60
N VAL A 140 -8.96 18.40 7.00
CA VAL A 140 -8.97 18.06 5.58
C VAL A 140 -10.15 18.78 4.93
N GLN A 141 -9.88 19.73 4.06
CA GLN A 141 -10.87 20.42 3.24
C GLN A 141 -10.75 19.99 1.79
N TRP A 142 -11.85 19.55 1.20
CA TRP A 142 -11.92 19.20 -0.21
C TRP A 142 -12.71 20.23 -1.02
N SER A 143 -12.38 20.33 -2.31
CA SER A 143 -13.07 21.17 -3.27
C SER A 143 -12.85 20.62 -4.69
N GLN A 144 -13.75 20.95 -5.62
CA GLN A 144 -13.50 20.72 -7.06
C GLN A 144 -12.42 21.66 -7.61
N GLU A 145 -12.20 22.79 -6.95
CA GLU A 145 -11.17 23.77 -7.27
C GLU A 145 -9.93 23.48 -6.40
N PRO A 146 -8.79 23.06 -6.99
CA PRO A 146 -7.61 22.66 -6.24
C PRO A 146 -7.06 23.76 -5.32
N GLU A 147 -7.27 25.03 -5.65
CA GLU A 147 -6.79 26.17 -4.86
C GLU A 147 -7.51 26.29 -3.51
N HIS A 148 -8.67 25.67 -3.37
CA HIS A 148 -9.48 25.63 -2.15
C HIS A 148 -9.31 24.33 -1.36
N GLN A 149 -8.41 23.44 -1.78
CA GLN A 149 -8.10 22.22 -1.05
C GLN A 149 -7.06 22.51 0.03
N MET A 150 -7.25 21.93 1.22
CA MET A 150 -6.38 22.19 2.36
C MET A 150 -6.24 20.95 3.22
N ILE A 151 -5.01 20.62 3.62
CA ILE A 151 -4.72 19.61 4.64
C ILE A 151 -3.75 20.24 5.62
N VAL A 152 -4.24 20.65 6.78
CA VAL A 152 -3.47 21.42 7.76
C VAL A 152 -3.47 20.74 9.13
N PRO A 153 -2.32 20.65 9.82
CA PRO A 153 -2.27 20.11 11.17
C PRO A 153 -3.14 20.92 12.14
N ILE A 154 -3.86 20.24 13.02
CA ILE A 154 -4.57 20.86 14.14
C ILE A 154 -3.63 20.80 15.34
N ASN A 155 -3.03 21.95 15.67
CA ASN A 155 -2.06 22.03 16.77
C ASN A 155 -2.77 22.09 18.13
N PHE A 156 -2.17 21.44 19.12
CA PHE A 156 -2.55 21.64 20.50
C PHE A 156 -2.09 23.02 20.96
N HIS A 157 -3.03 23.86 21.39
CA HIS A 157 -2.75 25.10 22.08
C HIS A 157 -2.93 24.83 23.58
N ALA A 158 -1.83 24.81 24.32
CA ALA A 158 -1.86 24.86 25.77
C ALA A 158 -2.06 26.33 26.16
N ASP A 159 -3.23 26.66 26.73
CA ASP A 159 -3.46 27.95 27.36
C ASP A 159 -2.58 28.14 28.60
#